data_AF-A0A9R1H8S2-F1
#
_entry.id   AF-A0A9R1H8S2-F1
#
_cell.length_a   1.000
_cell.length_b   1.000
_cell.length_c   1.000
_cell.angle_alpha   90.00
_cell.angle_beta   90.00
_cell.angle_gamma   90.00
#
_symmetry.space_group_name_H-M   'P 1'
#
loop_
_entity.id
_entity.type
_entity.pdbx_description
1 polymer ?
#
loop_
_entity_poly.entity_id
_entity_poly.type
_entity_poly.pdbx_seq_one_letter_code
_entity_poly.pdbx_strand_id
1 'polypeptide(L)' 'MDELLSGVAETIKNFAMIYLVGITKVPDFNPMYELYDLSMVMFLFCNKHIMIDLGTGNNNKIN' A
#
# COMPACT_ATOMS: atom_id res chain seq x y z
N MET A 1 -9.54 -6.41 2.52
CA MET A 1 -8.67 -5.24 2.78
C MET A 1 -9.33 -3.97 2.26
N ASP A 2 -9.84 -3.99 1.03
CA ASP A 2 -10.53 -2.87 0.38
C ASP A 2 -11.70 -2.30 1.18
N GLU A 3 -12.57 -3.14 1.75
CA GLU A 3 -13.70 -2.67 2.58
C GLU A 3 -13.22 -1.95 3.85
N LEU A 4 -12.15 -2.44 4.49
CA LEU A 4 -11.58 -1.83 5.69
C LEU A 4 -10.94 -0.48 5.35
N LEU A 5 -10.19 -0.41 4.24
CA LEU A 5 -9.60 0.83 3.73
C LEU A 5 -10.67 1.85 3.35
N SER A 6 -11.76 1.40 2.71
CA SER A 6 -12.91 2.26 2.40
C SER A 6 -13.60 2.79 3.65
N GLY A 7 -13.70 1.98 4.71
CA GLY A 7 -14.31 2.39 5.97
C GLY A 7 -13.51 3.46 6.73
N VAL A 8 -12.18 3.41 6.65
CA VAL A 8 -11.30 4.41 7.30
C VAL A 8 -10.99 5.62 6.43
N ALA A 9 -11.23 5.54 5.11
CA ALA A 9 -10.89 6.58 4.14
C ALA A 9 -11.42 7.97 4.54
N GLU A 10 -12.68 8.03 4.99
CA GLU A 10 -13.31 9.30 5.37
C GLU A 10 -12.70 9.90 6.65
N THR A 11 -12.31 9.03 7.58
CA THR A 11 -11.74 9.43 8.88
C THR A 11 -10.32 9.98 8.72
N ILE A 12 -9.55 9.46 7.76
CA ILE A 12 -8.13 9.81 7.58
C ILE A 12 -7.89 10.85 6.48
N LYS A 13 -8.94 11.33 5.80
CA LYS A 13 -8.85 12.21 4.62
C LYS A 13 -8.04 13.50 4.82
N ASN A 14 -7.91 13.96 6.06
CA ASN A 14 -7.18 15.19 6.39
C ASN A 14 -5.65 15.01 6.32
N PHE A 15 -5.14 13.78 6.41
CA PHE A 15 -3.71 13.51 6.49
C PHE A 15 -3.23 12.34 5.60
N ALA A 16 -4.15 11.53 5.05
CA ALA A 16 -3.82 10.43 4.17
C ALA A 16 -4.85 10.27 3.04
N MET A 17 -4.39 9.81 1.88
CA MET A 17 -5.21 9.53 0.71
C MET A 17 -4.95 8.09 0.25
N ILE A 18 -6.01 7.34 -0.05
CA ILE A 18 -5.93 5.94 -0.44
C ILE A 18 -6.15 5.83 -1.94
N TYR A 19 -5.26 5.10 -2.62
CA TYR A 19 -5.36 4.80 -4.04
C TYR A 19 -5.41 3.29 -4.25
N LEU A 20 -6.31 2.83 -5.13
CA LEU A 20 -6.39 1.45 -5.56
C LEU A 20 -5.64 1.29 -6.89
N VAL A 21 -4.62 0.44 -6.91
CA VAL A 21 -3.82 0.14 -8.10
C VAL A 21 -3.92 -1.34 -8.42
N GLY A 22 -4.37 -1.66 -9.63
CA GLY A 22 -4.44 -3.05 -10.10
C GLY A 22 -3.13 -3.51 -10.74
N ILE A 23 -2.47 -4.51 -10.14
CA ILE A 23 -1.19 -5.07 -10.61
C ILE A 23 -1.24 -5.70 -12.02
N THR A 24 -2.44 -6.03 -12.51
CA THR A 24 -2.65 -6.54 -13.89
C THR A 24 -2.79 -5.42 -14.91
N LYS A 25 -3.26 -4.24 -14.49
CA LYS A 25 -3.44 -3.06 -15.34
C LYS A 25 -2.18 -2.20 -15.41
N VAL A 26 -1.43 -2.14 -14.32
CA VAL A 26 -0.17 -1.39 -14.20
C VAL A 26 0.92 -2.32 -13.69
N PRO A 27 1.54 -3.13 -14.56
CA PRO A 27 2.52 -4.14 -14.14
C PRO A 27 3.92 -3.57 -13.93
N ASP A 28 4.18 -2.32 -14.32
CA ASP A 28 5.51 -1.71 -14.37
C ASP A 28 6.22 -1.69 -13.00
N PHE A 29 5.45 -1.63 -11.92
CA PHE A 29 5.95 -1.57 -10.55
C PHE A 29 6.12 -2.94 -9.89
N ASN A 30 5.60 -4.00 -10.50
CA ASN A 30 5.63 -5.35 -9.92
C ASN A 30 7.04 -5.87 -9.67
N PRO A 31 8.00 -5.79 -10.61
CA PRO A 31 9.37 -6.25 -10.35
C PRO A 31 10.12 -5.32 -9.37
N MET A 32 9.82 -4.02 -9.37
CA MET A 32 10.51 -3.04 -8.53
C MET A 32 10.16 -3.19 -7.05
N TYR A 33 8.89 -3.50 -6.74
CA TYR A 33 8.40 -3.66 -5.37
C TYR A 33 8.12 -5.12 -5.01
N GLU A 34 8.53 -6.09 -5.82
CA GLU A 34 8.32 -7.52 -5.58
C GLU A 34 6.84 -7.85 -5.31
N LEU A 35 5.93 -7.35 -6.16
CA LEU A 35 4.49 -7.51 -5.99
C LEU A 35 4.03 -8.87 -6.54
N TYR A 36 4.07 -9.90 -5.69
CA TYR A 36 3.62 -11.26 -6.03
C TYR A 36 2.29 -11.66 -5.37
N ASP A 37 1.92 -11.00 -4.27
CA ASP A 37 0.70 -11.28 -3.52
C ASP A 37 -0.53 -10.59 -4.14
N LEU A 38 -1.73 -11.12 -3.85
CA LEU A 38 -2.99 -10.60 -4.39
C LEU A 38 -3.38 -9.22 -3.82
N SER A 39 -2.92 -8.89 -2.62
CA SER A 39 -3.17 -7.60 -1.96
C SER A 39 -1.96 -7.17 -1.15
N MET A 40 -1.48 -5.95 -1.38
CA MET A 40 -0.37 -5.35 -0.63
C MET A 40 -0.65 -3.86 -0.40
N VAL A 41 -0.32 -3.34 0.78
CA VAL A 41 -0.41 -1.90 1.11
C VAL A 41 0.97 -1.32 1.30
N MET A 42 1.19 -0.16 0.70
CA MET A 42 2.43 0.60 0.79
C MET A 42 2.12 2.06 1.14
N PHE A 43 3.02 2.73 1.86
CA PHE A 43 2.88 4.12 2.26
C PHE A 43 3.93 4.98 1.56
N LEU A 44 3.49 6.11 1.01
CA LEU A 44 4.37 7.11 0.40
C LEU A 44 4.11 8.48 1.02
N PHE A 45 5.18 9.21 1.33
CA PHE A 45 5.13 10.59 1.79
C PHE A 45 6.23 11.40 1.12
N CYS A 46 5.87 12.52 0.49
CA CYS A 46 6.80 13.37 -0.27
C CYS A 46 7.70 12.58 -1.23
N ASN A 47 7.10 11.66 -2.01
CA ASN A 47 7.78 10.77 -2.96
C ASN A 47 8.80 9.80 -2.34
N LYS A 48 8.77 9.62 -1.02
CA LYS A 48 9.56 8.63 -0.30
C LYS A 48 8.66 7.49 0.16
N HIS A 49 9.11 6.26 -0.07
CA HIS A 49 8.49 5.06 0.49
C HIS A 49 8.77 5.00 2.00
N ILE A 50 7.72 4.81 2.80
CA ILE A 50 7.81 4.69 4.25
C ILE A 50 7.83 3.20 4.60
N MET A 51 8.88 2.79 5.32
CA MET A 51 8.96 1.46 5.93
C MET A 51 8.18 1.43 7.25
N ILE A 52 7.50 0.33 7.52
CA ILE A 52 6.72 0.12 8.74
C ILE A 52 7.16 -1.20 9.38
N ASP A 53 7.57 -1.14 10.64
CA ASP A 53 7.86 -2.35 11.41
C ASP A 53 6.55 -2.90 12.00
N LEU A 54 6.18 -4.11 11.54
CA LEU A 54 5.03 -4.86 12.03
C LEU A 54 5.45 -6.18 12.72
N GLY A 55 6.75 -6.41 12.91
CA GLY A 55 7.27 -7.66 13.47
C GLY A 55 7.15 -8.88 12.55
N THR A 56 6.76 -8.70 11.29
CA THR A 56 6.61 -9.78 10.28
C THR A 56 7.91 -10.08 9.52
N GLY A 57 8.95 -9.29 9.73
CA GLY A 57 10.22 -9.36 8.99
C GLY A 57 10.21 -8.67 7.63
N ASN A 58 9.05 -8.20 7.14
CA ASN A 58 8.93 -7.38 5.94
C ASN A 58 8.43 -5.99 6.29
N ASN A 59 9.31 -5.00 6.20
CA ASN A 59 8.97 -3.62 6.56
C ASN A 59 8.53 -2.76 5.36
N ASN A 60 8.58 -3.32 4.15
CA ASN A 60 8.31 -2.55 2.93
C ASN A 60 6.81 -2.44 2.61
N LYS A 61 6.01 -3.39 3.09
CA LYS A 61 4.60 -3.53 2.72
C LYS A 61 3.84 -4.30 3.78
N ILE A 62 2.53 -4.08 3.81
CA ILE A 62 1.59 -4.88 4.59
C ILE A 62 0.95 -5.90 3.65
N ASN A 63 1.08 -7.18 3.99
CA ASN A 63 0.45 -8.31 3.31
C ASN A 63 -0.89 -8.65 3.97
#